data_AF-A0AAD4R9U0-F1
#
_entry.id   AF-A0AAD4R9U0-F1
#
_cell.length_a   1.000
_cell.length_b   1.000
_cell.length_c   1.000
_cell.angle_alpha   90.00
_cell.angle_beta   90.00
_cell.angle_gamma   90.00
#
_symmetry.space_group_name_H-M   'P 1'
#
loop_
_entity.id
_entity.type
_entity.pdbx_description
1 polymer ?
#
loop_
_entity_poly.entity_id
_entity_poly.type
_entity_poly.pdbx_seq_one_letter_code
_entity_poly.pdbx_strand_id
1 'polypeptide(L)'
;MNSYKSASDIYSEVCDILPRGAARLIGIYYDCSSKIPHFQQAAIGCICEIDEIKIFETNFALQLTRRGFEKMTLPKISKAVYSSQKATGILSGVRLNNAREKVKSVVQGHDVHSPCLIEVHCIKKDIEYVDIFAPLDHLDELTVGEYIKESELEEHLAKQKFDSDEGNSHSETDTESSSQIVEENDVDMSA
;
A
#
# COMPACT_ATOMS: atom_id res chain seq x y z
N MET A 1 -4.68 -0.59 14.37
CA MET A 1 -4.25 0.35 13.31
C MET A 1 -3.95 -0.49 12.08
N ASN A 2 -4.72 -0.32 11.00
CA ASN A 2 -4.53 -1.09 9.77
C ASN A 2 -3.31 -0.53 9.03
N SER A 3 -2.15 -1.10 9.30
CA SER A 3 -1.02 -1.03 8.38
C SER A 3 -1.53 -1.46 7.00
N TYR A 4 -1.27 -0.68 5.95
CA TYR A 4 -1.81 -0.89 4.59
C TYR A 4 -3.29 -0.55 4.34
N LYS A 5 -3.85 0.48 4.99
CA LYS A 5 -5.21 0.97 4.65
C LYS A 5 -5.39 1.21 3.15
N SER A 6 -4.39 1.77 2.47
CA SER A 6 -4.37 1.98 1.02
C SER A 6 -4.49 0.68 0.21
N ALA A 7 -3.94 -0.44 0.70
CA ALA A 7 -4.06 -1.73 0.00
C ALA A 7 -5.51 -2.23 -0.03
N SER A 8 -6.28 -2.00 1.05
CA SER A 8 -7.70 -2.36 1.09
C SER A 8 -8.53 -1.59 0.06
N ASP A 9 -8.20 -0.32 -0.14
CA ASP A 9 -8.88 0.53 -1.13
C ASP A 9 -8.57 0.06 -2.56
N ILE A 10 -7.30 -0.27 -2.84
CA ILE A 10 -6.88 -0.82 -4.15
C ILE A 10 -7.53 -2.19 -4.41
N TYR A 11 -7.58 -3.09 -3.41
CA TYR A 11 -8.28 -4.36 -3.58
C TYR A 11 -9.77 -4.17 -3.91
N SER A 12 -10.40 -3.16 -3.32
CA SER A 12 -11.80 -2.83 -3.60
C SER A 12 -11.97 -2.36 -5.04
N GLU A 13 -11.08 -1.49 -5.54
CA GLU A 13 -11.10 -1.05 -6.94
C GLU A 13 -10.92 -2.22 -7.92
N VAL A 14 -10.01 -3.15 -7.63
CA VAL A 14 -9.84 -4.36 -8.44
C VAL A 14 -11.12 -5.20 -8.46
N CYS A 15 -11.80 -5.33 -7.31
CA CYS A 15 -13.06 -6.06 -7.19
C CYS A 15 -14.24 -5.37 -7.91
N ASP A 16 -14.21 -4.06 -8.07
CA ASP A 16 -15.22 -3.32 -8.83
C ASP A 16 -15.11 -3.56 -10.34
N ILE A 17 -13.91 -3.88 -10.82
CA ILE A 17 -13.64 -4.14 -12.24
C ILE A 17 -13.90 -5.61 -12.59
N LEU A 18 -13.53 -6.52 -11.69
CA LEU A 18 -13.50 -7.96 -11.96
C LEU A 18 -14.79 -8.64 -11.50
N PRO A 19 -15.32 -9.62 -12.27
CA PRO A 19 -16.45 -10.42 -11.79
C PRO A 19 -16.10 -11.12 -10.48
N ARG A 20 -17.07 -11.25 -9.58
CA ARG A 20 -16.86 -11.93 -8.29
C ARG A 20 -16.29 -13.33 -8.50
N GLY A 21 -15.16 -13.61 -7.85
CA GLY A 21 -14.49 -14.91 -7.92
C GLY A 21 -13.70 -15.16 -9.21
N ALA A 22 -13.69 -14.22 -10.17
CA ALA A 22 -12.96 -14.39 -11.42
C ALA A 22 -11.45 -14.14 -11.28
N ALA A 23 -11.01 -13.45 -10.22
CA ALA A 23 -9.62 -13.09 -10.07
C ALA A 23 -9.07 -13.45 -8.69
N ARG A 24 -7.80 -13.82 -8.66
CA ARG A 24 -7.04 -14.00 -7.43
C ARG A 24 -6.36 -12.69 -7.12
N LEU A 25 -6.76 -12.02 -6.05
CA LEU A 25 -6.09 -10.82 -5.58
C LEU A 25 -4.69 -11.19 -5.08
N ILE A 26 -3.71 -10.32 -5.34
CA ILE A 26 -2.34 -10.50 -4.89
C ILE A 26 -1.82 -9.22 -4.22
N GLY A 27 -1.08 -9.40 -3.13
CA GLY A 27 -0.34 -8.33 -2.47
C GLY A 27 1.08 -8.75 -2.16
N ILE A 28 2.04 -7.90 -2.49
CA ILE A 28 3.46 -8.07 -2.16
C ILE A 28 3.81 -6.98 -1.17
N TYR A 29 4.14 -7.37 0.06
CA TYR A 29 4.42 -6.47 1.18
C TYR A 29 5.93 -6.46 1.44
N TYR A 30 6.58 -5.32 1.30
CA TYR A 30 8.04 -5.20 1.37
C TYR A 30 8.58 -4.93 2.79
N ASP A 31 7.82 -5.31 3.82
CA ASP A 31 8.12 -5.09 5.24
C ASP A 31 8.36 -6.41 6.02
N CYS A 32 8.81 -7.46 5.33
CA CYS A 32 8.95 -8.78 5.94
C CYS A 32 10.13 -8.88 6.92
N SER A 33 11.10 -7.97 6.84
CA SER A 33 12.25 -7.89 7.74
C SER A 33 11.95 -6.96 8.93
N SER A 34 12.19 -7.44 10.16
CA SER A 34 12.09 -6.64 11.40
C SER A 34 13.20 -5.60 11.55
N LYS A 35 14.18 -5.58 10.63
CA LYS A 35 15.34 -4.69 10.66
C LYS A 35 15.08 -3.32 10.03
N ILE A 36 13.88 -3.08 9.48
CA ILE A 36 13.57 -1.93 8.63
C ILE A 36 12.40 -1.13 9.25
N PRO A 37 12.48 0.22 9.37
CA PRO A 37 11.38 1.07 9.80
C PRO A 37 10.12 0.87 8.93
N HIS A 38 8.95 1.10 9.51
CA HIS A 38 7.65 0.81 8.92
C HIS A 38 7.28 1.73 7.74
N PHE A 39 7.96 1.61 6.62
CA PHE A 39 7.65 2.35 5.41
C PHE A 39 6.44 1.80 4.64
N GLN A 40 5.85 0.68 5.12
CA GLN A 40 4.59 0.09 4.65
C GLN A 40 4.41 0.14 3.12
N GLN A 41 5.46 -0.22 2.38
CA GLN A 41 5.41 -0.32 0.92
C GLN A 41 4.79 -1.66 0.49
N ALA A 42 3.86 -1.59 -0.45
CA ALA A 42 3.25 -2.79 -1.03
C ALA A 42 2.89 -2.60 -2.50
N ALA A 43 3.00 -3.67 -3.28
CA ALA A 43 2.44 -3.77 -4.62
C ALA A 43 1.16 -4.62 -4.56
N ILE A 44 0.04 -4.09 -5.06
CA ILE A 44 -1.28 -4.70 -4.95
C ILE A 44 -1.90 -4.86 -6.33
N GLY A 45 -2.54 -5.99 -6.60
CA GLY A 45 -3.20 -6.23 -7.88
C GLY A 45 -3.97 -7.54 -7.92
N CYS A 46 -4.03 -8.14 -9.11
CA CYS A 46 -4.64 -9.44 -9.34
C CYS A 46 -3.84 -10.30 -10.32
N ILE A 47 -3.98 -11.61 -10.18
CA ILE A 47 -3.42 -12.59 -11.11
C ILE A 47 -4.36 -12.69 -12.31
N CYS A 48 -3.85 -12.36 -13.50
CA CYS A 48 -4.59 -12.45 -14.76
C CYS A 48 -4.29 -13.71 -15.57
N GLU A 49 -3.17 -14.38 -15.28
CA GLU A 49 -2.64 -15.50 -16.07
C GLU A 49 -1.80 -16.41 -15.17
N ILE A 50 -1.95 -17.73 -15.30
CA ILE A 50 -1.12 -18.75 -14.63
C ILE A 50 -0.69 -19.75 -15.69
N ASP A 51 0.62 -19.98 -15.83
CA ASP A 51 1.17 -20.93 -16.81
C ASP A 51 0.55 -20.75 -18.21
N GLU A 52 0.51 -19.49 -18.69
CA GLU A 52 -0.08 -19.08 -19.99
C GLU A 52 -1.61 -19.23 -20.11
N ILE A 53 -2.28 -19.68 -19.04
CA ILE A 53 -3.74 -19.82 -18.98
C ILE A 53 -4.32 -18.54 -18.38
N LYS A 54 -5.08 -17.80 -19.20
CA LYS A 54 -5.82 -16.61 -18.76
C LYS A 54 -6.88 -16.97 -17.72
N ILE A 55 -6.92 -16.26 -16.60
CA ILE A 55 -7.91 -16.47 -15.53
C ILE A 55 -9.20 -15.70 -15.84
N PHE A 56 -9.10 -14.57 -16.53
CA PHE A 56 -10.25 -13.77 -16.93
C PHE A 56 -10.08 -13.18 -18.34
N GLU A 57 -11.17 -12.66 -18.88
CA GLU A 57 -11.24 -12.13 -20.24
C GLU A 57 -10.34 -10.89 -20.46
N THR A 58 -9.88 -10.71 -21.70
CA THR A 58 -8.91 -9.63 -22.04
C THR A 58 -9.48 -8.23 -21.86
N ASN A 59 -10.80 -8.04 -21.93
CA ASN A 59 -11.47 -6.76 -21.65
C ASN A 59 -11.24 -6.28 -20.21
N PHE A 60 -11.16 -7.19 -19.23
CA PHE A 60 -10.91 -6.82 -17.84
C PHE A 60 -9.46 -6.38 -17.64
N ALA A 61 -8.50 -7.03 -18.28
CA ALA A 61 -7.10 -6.61 -18.28
C ALA A 61 -6.94 -5.18 -18.84
N LEU A 62 -7.65 -4.87 -19.94
CA LEU A 62 -7.67 -3.52 -20.50
C LEU A 62 -8.27 -2.48 -19.56
N GLN A 63 -9.31 -2.84 -18.80
CA GLN A 63 -9.91 -1.94 -17.81
C GLN A 63 -8.95 -1.66 -16.64
N LEU A 64 -8.24 -2.68 -16.15
CA LEU A 64 -7.19 -2.52 -15.15
C LEU A 64 -6.09 -1.57 -15.66
N THR A 65 -5.58 -1.77 -16.87
CA THR A 65 -4.57 -0.86 -17.43
C THR A 65 -5.06 0.58 -17.56
N ARG A 66 -6.32 0.81 -17.93
CA ARG A 66 -6.92 2.16 -17.96
C ARG A 66 -7.02 2.83 -16.59
N ARG A 67 -6.98 2.05 -15.51
CA ARG A 67 -6.97 2.52 -14.11
C ARG A 67 -5.54 2.66 -13.55
N GLY A 68 -4.52 2.45 -14.37
CA GLY A 68 -3.12 2.60 -13.97
C GLY A 68 -2.46 1.33 -13.45
N PHE A 69 -3.10 0.16 -13.56
CA PHE A 69 -2.44 -1.11 -13.23
C PHE A 69 -1.48 -1.53 -14.35
N GLU A 70 -0.28 -1.95 -13.95
CA GLU A 70 0.73 -2.46 -14.88
C GLU A 70 0.76 -3.99 -14.87
N LYS A 71 1.02 -4.60 -16.04
CA LYS A 71 1.20 -6.05 -16.14
C LYS A 71 2.64 -6.39 -15.78
N MET A 72 2.80 -7.24 -14.79
CA MET A 72 4.09 -7.84 -14.43
C MET A 72 4.05 -9.37 -14.52
N THR A 73 5.19 -9.98 -14.76
CA THR A 73 5.38 -11.43 -14.68
C THR A 73 6.18 -11.75 -13.43
N LEU A 74 5.61 -12.56 -12.54
CA LEU A 74 6.31 -13.04 -11.36
C LEU A 74 7.04 -14.35 -11.69
N PRO A 75 8.29 -14.53 -11.22
CA PRO A 75 9.02 -15.78 -11.39
C PRO A 75 8.34 -16.91 -10.61
N LYS A 76 8.56 -18.15 -11.05
CA LYS A 76 8.11 -19.33 -10.33
C LYS A 76 8.99 -19.55 -9.09
N ILE A 77 8.39 -19.37 -7.93
CA ILE A 77 9.03 -19.58 -6.62
C ILE A 77 9.14 -21.09 -6.34
N SER A 78 10.34 -21.58 -6.07
CA SER A 78 10.57 -23.01 -5.75
C SER A 78 10.70 -23.28 -4.26
N LYS A 79 11.04 -22.25 -3.47
CA LYS A 79 11.22 -22.33 -2.01
C LYS A 79 10.56 -21.16 -1.32
N ALA A 80 9.70 -21.46 -0.35
CA ALA A 80 9.05 -20.44 0.46
C ALA A 80 8.70 -20.98 1.86
N VAL A 81 8.65 -20.08 2.84
CA VAL A 81 7.90 -20.32 4.08
C VAL A 81 6.43 -20.03 3.78
N TYR A 82 5.53 -20.97 4.08
CA TYR A 82 4.14 -20.92 3.61
C TYR A 82 3.13 -21.10 4.75
N SER A 83 2.02 -20.38 4.67
CA SER A 83 0.82 -20.57 5.47
C SER A 83 -0.44 -20.37 4.63
N SER A 84 -1.53 -21.05 4.99
CA SER A 84 -2.83 -20.87 4.36
C SER A 84 -3.87 -20.62 5.42
N GLN A 85 -4.64 -19.55 5.26
CA GLN A 85 -5.64 -19.16 6.24
C GLN A 85 -7.00 -18.97 5.58
N LYS A 86 -8.02 -19.62 6.14
CA LYS A 86 -9.41 -19.40 5.72
C LYS A 86 -9.83 -17.95 6.02
N ALA A 87 -10.37 -17.27 5.01
CA ALA A 87 -10.66 -15.83 5.02
C ALA A 87 -12.10 -15.48 5.46
N THR A 88 -12.93 -16.48 5.79
CA THR A 88 -14.34 -16.27 6.16
C THR A 88 -14.57 -16.15 7.67
N GLY A 89 -15.54 -15.32 8.09
CA GLY A 89 -16.06 -15.23 9.46
C GLY A 89 -15.47 -14.08 10.30
N ILE A 90 -16.09 -13.77 11.44
CA ILE A 90 -15.85 -12.54 12.25
C ILE A 90 -14.38 -12.36 12.67
N LEU A 91 -13.65 -13.46 12.87
CA LEU A 91 -12.24 -13.44 13.29
C LEU A 91 -11.25 -13.61 12.12
N SER A 92 -11.67 -13.44 10.87
CA SER A 92 -10.79 -13.65 9.70
C SER A 92 -9.58 -12.72 9.71
N GLY A 93 -9.78 -11.43 10.01
CA GLY A 93 -8.68 -10.45 10.07
C GLY A 93 -7.63 -10.80 11.13
N VAL A 94 -8.06 -11.21 12.33
CA VAL A 94 -7.14 -11.62 13.41
C VAL A 94 -6.35 -12.87 13.02
N ARG A 95 -7.04 -13.87 12.43
CA ARG A 95 -6.39 -15.11 11.98
C ARG A 95 -5.39 -14.86 10.85
N LEU A 96 -5.72 -13.96 9.93
CA LEU A 96 -4.82 -13.54 8.86
C LEU A 96 -3.58 -12.86 9.43
N ASN A 97 -3.74 -11.92 10.37
CA ASN A 97 -2.61 -11.28 11.03
C ASN A 97 -1.71 -12.29 11.75
N ASN A 98 -2.31 -13.23 12.50
CA ASN A 98 -1.56 -14.29 13.17
C ASN A 98 -0.82 -15.21 12.18
N ALA A 99 -1.36 -15.45 10.99
CA ALA A 99 -0.71 -16.25 9.97
C ALA A 99 0.50 -15.50 9.37
N ARG A 100 0.37 -14.18 9.12
CA ARG A 100 1.50 -13.32 8.71
C ARG A 100 2.63 -13.35 9.74
N GLU A 101 2.29 -13.13 11.02
CA GLU A 101 3.28 -13.11 12.12
C GLU A 101 3.98 -14.46 12.27
N LYS A 102 3.28 -15.59 12.06
CA LYS A 102 3.89 -16.92 12.07
C LYS A 102 4.91 -17.09 10.95
N VAL A 103 4.58 -16.68 9.73
CA VAL A 103 5.52 -16.74 8.60
C VAL A 103 6.74 -15.86 8.89
N LYS A 104 6.53 -14.60 9.32
CA LYS A 104 7.62 -13.68 9.69
C LYS A 104 8.51 -14.26 10.80
N SER A 105 7.91 -14.84 11.84
CA SER A 105 8.63 -15.46 12.96
C SER A 105 9.50 -16.64 12.51
N VAL A 106 9.03 -17.45 11.57
CA VAL A 106 9.82 -18.58 11.04
C VAL A 106 11.01 -18.08 10.23
N VAL A 107 10.80 -17.08 9.37
CA VAL A 107 11.88 -16.45 8.57
C VAL A 107 12.96 -15.90 9.50
N GLN A 108 12.56 -15.14 10.52
CA GLN A 108 13.47 -14.53 11.50
C GLN A 108 14.17 -15.58 12.38
N GLY A 109 13.44 -16.58 12.86
CA GLY A 109 13.98 -17.60 13.76
C GLY A 109 14.97 -18.57 13.11
N HIS A 110 14.95 -18.70 11.78
CA HIS A 110 15.88 -19.54 11.02
C HIS A 110 16.95 -18.75 10.26
N ASP A 111 17.06 -17.43 10.51
CA ASP A 111 18.00 -16.52 9.83
C ASP A 111 17.97 -16.62 8.30
N VAL A 112 16.78 -16.82 7.73
CA VAL A 112 16.60 -16.87 6.29
C VAL A 112 16.23 -15.49 5.79
N HIS A 113 16.80 -15.07 4.66
CA HIS A 113 16.45 -13.80 4.04
C HIS A 113 15.18 -13.94 3.19
N SER A 114 14.16 -13.13 3.50
CA SER A 114 13.02 -12.86 2.61
C SER A 114 12.68 -11.37 2.69
N PRO A 115 12.78 -10.61 1.58
CA PRO A 115 12.54 -9.16 1.58
C PRO A 115 11.05 -8.83 1.66
N CYS A 116 10.18 -9.74 1.20
CA CYS A 116 8.75 -9.50 1.12
C CYS A 116 7.93 -10.66 1.68
N LEU A 117 6.67 -10.35 1.95
CA LEU A 117 5.61 -11.30 2.21
C LEU A 117 4.61 -11.19 1.05
N ILE A 118 4.21 -12.30 0.47
CA ILE A 118 3.26 -12.34 -0.62
C ILE A 118 1.97 -12.97 -0.12
N GLU A 119 0.85 -12.35 -0.45
CA GLU A 119 -0.48 -12.86 -0.19
C GLU A 119 -1.25 -13.07 -1.48
N VAL A 120 -1.90 -14.22 -1.59
CA VAL A 120 -2.76 -14.56 -2.72
C VAL A 120 -4.12 -14.99 -2.20
N HIS A 121 -5.15 -14.24 -2.57
CA HIS A 121 -6.53 -14.61 -2.29
C HIS A 121 -6.99 -15.67 -3.29
N CYS A 122 -7.48 -16.79 -2.78
CA CYS A 122 -7.88 -17.91 -3.60
C CYS A 122 -9.16 -18.57 -3.06
N ILE A 123 -9.91 -19.22 -3.96
CA ILE A 123 -11.10 -19.98 -3.60
C ILE A 123 -10.74 -21.47 -3.67
N LYS A 124 -10.91 -22.18 -2.56
CA LYS A 124 -10.70 -23.63 -2.46
C LYS A 124 -12.01 -24.27 -2.02
N LYS A 125 -12.67 -25.04 -2.90
CA LYS A 125 -13.96 -25.70 -2.62
C LYS A 125 -15.02 -24.72 -2.10
N ASP A 126 -15.25 -23.64 -2.84
CA ASP A 126 -16.22 -22.56 -2.51
C ASP A 126 -15.95 -21.82 -1.20
N ILE A 127 -14.74 -21.95 -0.65
CA ILE A 127 -14.31 -21.27 0.56
C ILE A 127 -13.13 -20.36 0.20
N GLU A 128 -13.18 -19.11 0.66
CA GLU A 128 -12.09 -18.17 0.50
C GLU A 128 -10.93 -18.48 1.46
N TYR A 129 -9.73 -18.47 0.91
CA TYR A 129 -8.46 -18.59 1.61
C TYR A 129 -7.53 -17.46 1.20
N VAL A 130 -6.61 -17.12 2.08
CA VAL A 130 -5.42 -16.34 1.77
C VAL A 130 -4.23 -17.26 1.95
N ASP A 131 -3.52 -17.48 0.86
CA ASP A 131 -2.21 -18.13 0.84
C ASP A 131 -1.16 -17.05 1.11
N ILE A 132 -0.32 -17.27 2.11
CA ILE A 132 0.68 -16.32 2.60
C ILE A 132 2.03 -17.01 2.48
N PHE A 133 2.99 -16.38 1.82
CA PHE A 133 4.32 -16.95 1.70
C PHE A 133 5.42 -15.91 1.71
N ALA A 134 6.55 -16.28 2.32
CA ALA A 134 7.80 -15.54 2.26
C ALA A 134 8.75 -16.30 1.32
N PRO A 135 9.03 -15.76 0.11
CA PRO A 135 9.89 -16.40 -0.87
C PRO A 135 11.34 -16.47 -0.39
N LEU A 136 12.03 -17.56 -0.77
CA LEU A 136 13.44 -17.79 -0.43
C LEU A 136 14.35 -17.85 -1.67
N ASP A 137 13.79 -17.68 -2.85
CA ASP A 137 14.46 -17.61 -4.14
C ASP A 137 13.87 -16.49 -5.02
N HIS A 138 14.58 -16.10 -6.08
CA HIS A 138 14.16 -15.05 -7.02
C HIS A 138 13.83 -13.70 -6.36
N LEU A 139 14.52 -13.37 -5.26
CA LEU A 139 14.17 -12.26 -4.39
C LEU A 139 14.20 -10.89 -5.10
N ASP A 140 15.20 -10.67 -5.96
CA ASP A 140 15.36 -9.43 -6.71
C ASP A 140 14.28 -9.24 -7.78
N GLU A 141 13.75 -10.33 -8.32
CA GLU A 141 12.74 -10.34 -9.39
C GLU A 141 11.31 -10.13 -8.85
N LEU A 142 11.11 -10.24 -7.54
CA LEU A 142 9.82 -10.02 -6.85
C LEU A 142 9.62 -8.56 -6.42
N THR A 143 10.61 -7.73 -6.69
CA THR A 143 10.60 -6.29 -6.44
C THR A 143 10.04 -5.56 -7.66
N VAL A 144 8.93 -4.83 -7.49
CA VAL A 144 8.38 -3.97 -8.55
C VAL A 144 9.21 -2.69 -8.66
N GLY A 145 9.31 -2.08 -9.84
CA GLY A 145 10.20 -0.94 -10.11
C GLY A 145 9.95 0.30 -9.24
N GLU A 146 8.73 0.51 -8.76
CA GLU A 146 8.36 1.60 -7.84
C GLU A 146 8.72 1.32 -6.39
N TYR A 147 9.24 0.13 -6.07
CA TYR A 147 9.80 -0.14 -4.76
C TYR A 147 11.07 0.67 -4.56
N ILE A 148 11.06 1.50 -3.52
CA ILE A 148 12.20 2.32 -3.14
C ILE A 148 12.89 1.64 -1.95
N LYS A 149 14.23 1.52 -2.04
CA LYS A 149 15.02 0.98 -0.92
C LYS A 149 14.91 1.91 0.28
N GLU A 150 15.04 1.32 1.47
CA GLU A 150 14.98 2.05 2.75
C GLU A 150 15.86 3.30 2.77
N SER A 151 17.14 3.17 2.43
CA SER A 151 18.10 4.28 2.45
C SER A 151 17.67 5.45 1.55
N GLU A 152 17.06 5.15 0.41
CA GLU A 152 16.58 6.14 -0.55
C GLU A 152 15.28 6.79 -0.07
N LEU A 153 14.41 6.01 0.57
CA LEU A 153 13.17 6.52 1.14
C LEU A 153 13.44 7.44 2.35
N GLU A 154 14.41 7.09 3.20
CA GLU A 154 14.87 7.96 4.28
C GLU A 154 15.42 9.28 3.76
N GLU A 155 16.21 9.24 2.68
CA GLU A 155 16.73 10.43 2.01
C GLU A 155 15.61 11.31 1.45
N HIS A 156 14.61 10.72 0.77
CA HIS A 156 13.45 11.46 0.26
C HIS A 156 12.65 12.14 1.38
N LEU A 157 12.40 11.43 2.49
CA LEU A 157 11.68 11.99 3.63
C LEU A 157 12.50 13.07 4.36
N ALA A 158 13.82 12.93 4.41
CA ALA A 158 14.72 13.95 4.97
C ALA A 158 14.73 15.22 4.11
N LYS A 159 14.83 15.08 2.78
CA LYS A 159 14.75 16.21 1.83
C LYS A 159 13.39 16.92 1.92
N GLN A 160 12.29 16.18 1.95
CA GLN A 160 10.96 16.76 2.07
C GLN A 160 10.78 17.59 3.35
N LYS A 161 11.34 17.14 4.49
CA LYS A 161 11.32 17.91 5.74
C LYS A 161 12.12 19.21 5.64
N PHE A 162 13.28 19.16 5.00
CA PHE A 162 14.12 20.33 4.81
C PHE A 162 13.45 21.38 3.90
N ASP A 163 12.85 20.94 2.80
CA ASP A 163 12.14 21.82 1.86
C ASP A 163 10.85 22.42 2.45
N SER A 164 10.21 21.73 3.41
CA SER A 164 9.04 22.26 4.13
C SER A 164 9.39 23.31 5.20
N ASP A 165 10.62 23.32 5.71
CA ASP A 165 11.06 24.28 6.74
C ASP A 165 11.51 25.63 6.15
N GLU A 166 11.87 25.70 4.86
CA GLU A 166 12.25 26.96 4.20
C GLU A 166 11.05 27.80 3.70
N GLY A 167 9.81 27.33 3.90
CA GLY A 167 8.61 27.93 3.30
C GLY A 167 7.70 28.76 4.23
N ASN A 168 7.95 28.83 5.53
CA ASN A 168 7.01 29.48 6.47
C ASN A 168 7.68 30.56 7.34
N SER A 169 8.37 31.51 6.71
CA SER A 169 8.70 32.81 7.33
C SER A 169 7.69 33.86 6.85
N HIS A 170 6.46 33.78 7.35
CA HIS A 170 5.60 34.96 7.41
C HIS A 170 6.10 35.81 8.57
N SER A 171 7.01 36.74 8.28
CA SER A 171 7.39 37.79 9.21
C SER A 171 6.16 38.64 9.53
N GLU A 172 5.57 38.44 10.70
CA GLU A 172 4.73 39.43 11.34
C GLU A 172 5.60 40.67 11.59
N THR A 173 5.32 41.76 10.89
CA THR A 173 5.77 43.08 11.32
C THR A 173 4.60 43.77 11.99
N ASP A 174 4.54 43.61 13.32
CA ASP A 174 3.88 44.56 14.20
C ASP A 174 4.51 45.94 13.99
N THR A 175 3.67 46.96 13.76
CA THR A 175 4.06 48.35 14.01
C THR A 175 2.91 49.04 14.73
N GLU A 176 3.13 49.23 16.03
CA GLU A 176 2.24 49.91 16.96
C GLU A 176 2.04 51.41 16.65
N SER A 177 0.78 51.84 16.84
CA SER A 177 0.34 53.03 17.60
C SER A 177 0.65 54.46 17.12
N SER A 178 -0.39 55.26 16.82
CA SER A 178 -0.86 56.36 17.70
C SER A 178 -1.84 57.33 17.00
N SER A 179 -3.07 57.39 17.54
CA SER A 179 -4.03 58.51 17.66
C SER A 179 -3.89 59.81 16.83
N GLN A 180 -4.98 60.23 16.15
CA GLN A 180 -5.43 61.65 16.06
C GLN A 180 -6.89 61.81 15.59
N ILE A 181 -7.75 62.18 16.56
CA ILE A 181 -8.81 63.20 16.60
C ILE A 181 -9.59 63.58 15.31
N VAL A 182 -10.92 63.33 15.40
CA VAL A 182 -12.14 64.04 14.92
C VAL A 182 -12.02 65.28 14.02
N GLU A 183 -12.82 65.34 12.94
CA GLU A 183 -13.60 66.53 12.56
C GLU A 183 -14.91 66.18 11.81
N GLU A 184 -15.98 66.89 12.16
CA GLU A 184 -17.38 66.80 11.71
C GLU A 184 -17.58 67.16 10.23
N ASN A 185 -18.67 66.68 9.63
CA ASN A 185 -19.61 67.56 8.93
C ASN A 185 -20.99 66.89 8.78
N ASP A 186 -21.99 67.53 9.37
CA ASP A 186 -23.42 67.40 9.06
C ASP A 186 -23.70 67.62 7.58
N VAL A 187 -24.66 66.88 7.00
CA VAL A 187 -25.80 67.47 6.26
C VAL A 187 -26.99 66.50 6.32
N ASP A 188 -28.02 66.95 7.04
CA ASP A 188 -29.43 66.55 6.99
C ASP A 188 -30.05 66.85 5.61
N MET A 189 -30.88 65.97 5.07
CA MET A 189 -32.15 66.35 4.43
C MET A 189 -33.11 65.17 4.37
N SER A 190 -34.04 65.19 5.33
CA SER A 190 -35.35 64.55 5.29
C SER A 190 -36.20 64.89 4.06
N ALA A 191 -36.96 63.89 3.58
CA ALA A 191 -38.38 63.98 3.22
C ALA A 191 -38.97 62.57 3.09
#